data_AF-A0A510Y2A2-F1
#
_entry.id   AF-A0A510Y2A2-F1
#
_cell.length_a   1.000
_cell.length_b   1.000
_cell.length_c   1.000
_cell.angle_alpha   90.00
_cell.angle_beta   90.00
_cell.angle_gamma   90.00
#
_symmetry.space_group_name_H-M   'P 1'
#
loop_
_entity.id
_entity.type
_entity.pdbx_description
1 polymer ?
#
loop_
_entity_poly.entity_id
_entity_poly.type
_entity_poly.pdbx_seq_one_letter_code
_entity_poly.pdbx_strand_id
1 'polypeptide(L)'
;MQLIGSLLISLISIYRIVLIVYIFMSWFPNARESTIGQFIGSICEPYLEPFRRFIPPLGPLDISPIVAIIVLFFAESGIRALFFNAGALF
;
A
#
# COMPACT_ATOMS: atom_id res chain seq x y z
N MET A 1 -16.63 -15.41 9.51
CA MET A 1 -16.41 -14.67 8.24
C MET A 1 -16.08 -13.20 8.46
N GLN A 2 -16.86 -12.46 9.25
CA GLN A 2 -16.59 -11.03 9.53
C GLN A 2 -15.23 -10.76 10.18
N LEU A 3 -14.79 -11.59 11.14
CA LEU A 3 -13.45 -11.45 11.76
C LEU A 3 -12.32 -11.47 10.73
N ILE A 4 -12.40 -12.39 9.76
CA ILE A 4 -11.40 -12.51 8.69
C ILE A 4 -11.38 -11.24 7.84
N GLY A 5 -12.56 -10.72 7.46
CA GLY A 5 -12.68 -9.44 6.78
C GLY A 5 -12.05 -8.28 7.54
N SER A 6 -12.28 -8.21 8.86
CA SER A 6 -11.73 -7.15 9.72
C SER A 6 -10.20 -7.21 9.81
N LEU A 7 -9.64 -8.42 9.91
CA LEU A 7 -8.20 -8.63 9.92
C LEU A 7 -7.56 -8.22 8.59
N LEU A 8 -8.15 -8.63 7.46
CA LEU A 8 -7.65 -8.24 6.13
C LEU A 8 -7.67 -6.73 5.92
N ILE A 9 -8.78 -6.07 6.29
CA ILE A 9 -8.91 -4.61 6.21
C ILE A 9 -7.85 -3.93 7.09
N SER A 10 -7.62 -4.43 8.31
CA SER A 10 -6.61 -3.89 9.22
C SER A 10 -5.20 -4.02 8.64
N LEU A 11 -4.86 -5.18 8.06
CA LEU A 11 -3.57 -5.39 7.39
C LEU A 11 -3.37 -4.46 6.20
N ILE A 12 -4.39 -4.29 5.35
CA ILE A 12 -4.33 -3.35 4.21
C ILE A 12 -4.15 -1.91 4.72
N SER A 13 -4.84 -1.53 5.79
CA SER A 13 -4.71 -0.18 6.36
C SER A 13 -3.31 0.08 6.92
N ILE A 14 -2.73 -0.89 7.64
CA ILE A 14 -1.35 -0.81 8.14
C ILE A 14 -0.39 -0.70 6.96
N TYR A 15 -0.54 -1.56 5.96
CA TYR A 15 0.33 -1.55 4.78
C TYR A 15 0.26 -0.23 4.01
N ARG A 16 -0.93 0.38 3.89
CA ARG A 16 -1.10 1.72 3.32
C ARG A 16 -0.33 2.78 4.09
N ILE A 17 -0.32 2.72 5.42
CA ILE A 17 0.49 3.63 6.25
C ILE A 17 1.98 3.41 5.97
N VAL A 18 2.44 2.16 5.85
CA VAL A 18 3.84 1.83 5.52
C VAL A 18 4.23 2.41 4.15
N LEU A 19 3.35 2.32 3.14
CA LEU A 19 3.57 2.96 1.83
C LEU A 19 3.67 4.49 1.93
N ILE A 20 2.83 5.13 2.75
CA ILE A 20 2.90 6.58 2.99
C ILE A 20 4.24 6.95 3.64
N VAL A 21 4.68 6.20 4.65
CA VAL A 21 5.99 6.40 5.27
C VAL A 21 7.11 6.22 4.25
N TYR A 22 7.04 5.21 3.39
CA TYR A 22 8.00 4.97 2.32
C TYR A 22 8.07 6.16 1.34
N ILE A 23 6.94 6.74 0.95
CA ILE A 23 6.90 7.95 0.12
C ILE A 23 7.65 9.10 0.79
N PHE A 24 7.37 9.38 2.07
CA PHE A 24 8.06 10.45 2.78
C PHE A 24 9.56 10.17 2.93
N MET A 25 9.96 8.93 3.19
CA MET A 25 11.37 8.55 3.24
C MET A 25 12.06 8.74 1.89
N SER A 26 11.37 8.51 0.78
CA SER A 26 11.94 8.71 -0.57
C SER A 26 12.33 10.16 -0.86
N TRP A 27 11.75 11.14 -0.15
CA TRP A 27 12.10 12.56 -0.30
C TRP A 27 13.42 12.93 0.37
N PHE A 28 13.88 12.12 1.32
CA PHE A 28 15.11 12.35 2.09
C PHE A 28 16.07 11.17 1.88
N PRO A 29 17.11 11.29 1.02
CA PRO A 29 18.02 10.20 0.72
C PRO A 29 18.60 9.50 1.96
N ASN A 30 19.04 10.28 2.96
CA ASN A 30 19.56 9.76 4.23
C ASN A 30 18.54 8.89 5.00
N ALA A 31 17.24 9.22 4.93
CA ALA A 31 16.20 8.44 5.58
C ALA A 31 15.96 7.12 4.83
N ARG A 32 15.94 7.16 3.49
CA ARG A 32 15.80 5.99 2.63
C ARG A 32 16.96 5.01 2.79
N GLU A 33 18.18 5.53 2.93
CA GLU A 33 19.41 4.73 3.06
C GLU A 33 19.62 4.17 4.47
N SER A 34 18.90 4.68 5.48
CA SER A 34 18.93 4.15 6.84
C SER A 34 18.48 2.68 6.92
N THR A 35 18.88 1.96 7.98
CA THR A 35 18.45 0.56 8.21
C THR A 35 16.93 0.41 8.20
N ILE A 36 16.21 1.37 8.79
CA ILE A 36 14.73 1.37 8.82
C ILE A 36 14.18 1.64 7.43
N GLY A 37 14.77 2.58 6.68
CA GLY A 37 14.38 2.89 5.31
C GLY A 37 14.55 1.71 4.36
N GLN A 38 15.67 0.99 4.46
CA GLN A 38 15.93 -0.23 3.70
C GLN A 38 14.95 -1.35 4.06
N PHE A 39 14.64 -1.51 5.35
CA PHE A 39 13.65 -2.49 5.80
C PHE A 39 12.24 -2.17 5.29
N ILE A 40 11.79 -0.92 5.37
CA ILE A 40 10.50 -0.52 4.82
C ILE A 40 10.51 -0.70 3.29
N GLY A 41 11.62 -0.34 2.64
CA GLY A 41 11.82 -0.54 1.22
C GLY A 41 11.65 -2.01 0.81
N SER A 42 12.25 -2.96 1.53
CA SER A 42 12.13 -4.38 1.17
C SER A 42 10.69 -4.92 1.24
N ILE A 43 9.82 -4.31 2.06
CA ILE A 43 8.40 -4.65 2.16
C ILE A 43 7.58 -3.96 1.05
N CYS A 44 7.91 -2.72 0.71
CA CYS A 44 7.17 -1.92 -0.27
C CYS A 44 7.54 -2.25 -1.73
N GLU A 45 8.82 -2.47 -2.00
CA GLU A 45 9.37 -2.62 -3.36
C GLU A 45 8.70 -3.74 -4.17
N PRO A 46 8.47 -4.96 -3.66
CA PRO A 46 7.82 -6.03 -4.42
C PRO A 46 6.41 -5.67 -4.90
N TYR A 47 5.68 -4.88 -4.10
CA TYR A 47 4.35 -4.40 -4.48
C TYR A 47 4.42 -3.21 -5.43
N LEU A 48 5.40 -2.32 -5.28
CA LEU A 48 5.57 -1.13 -6.12
C LEU A 48 6.16 -1.44 -7.50
N GLU A 49 6.98 -2.48 -7.62
CA GLU A 49 7.68 -2.83 -8.86
C GLU A 49 6.73 -2.98 -10.08
N PRO A 50 5.58 -3.70 -9.99
CA PRO A 50 4.62 -3.74 -11.09
C PRO A 50 4.11 -2.35 -11.50
N PHE A 51 3.84 -1.45 -10.54
CA PHE A 51 3.34 -0.11 -10.83
C PHE A 51 4.39 0.74 -11.55
N ARG A 52 5.67 0.62 -11.17
CA ARG A 52 6.78 1.32 -11.84
C ARG A 52 7.01 0.86 -13.28
N ARG A 53 6.62 -0.38 -13.61
CA ARG A 53 6.69 -0.87 -15.01
C ARG A 53 5.67 -0.18 -15.91
N PHE A 54 4.54 0.28 -15.36
CA PHE A 54 3.50 0.97 -16.11
C PHE A 54 3.57 2.49 -15.99
N ILE A 55 4.10 3.00 -14.88
CA ILE A 55 4.18 4.43 -14.57
C ILE A 55 5.65 4.84 -14.62
N PRO A 56 6.08 5.56 -15.67
CA PRO A 56 7.45 6.05 -15.74
C PRO A 56 7.72 7.02 -14.57
N PRO A 57 8.95 7.03 -14.00
CA PRO A 57 9.31 7.95 -12.94
C PRO A 57 9.25 9.40 -13.44
N LEU A 58 8.62 10.30 -12.68
CA LEU A 58 8.60 11.74 -12.98
C LEU A 58 9.79 12.41 -12.28
N GLY A 59 10.99 12.20 -12.86
CA GLY A 59 12.24 12.71 -12.30
C GLY A 59 12.65 11.96 -11.02
N PRO A 60 13.11 12.66 -9.96
CA PRO A 60 13.56 12.01 -8.71
C PRO A 60 12.41 11.52 -7.82
N LEU A 61 11.16 11.90 -8.15
CA LEU A 61 9.98 11.53 -7.37
C LEU A 61 9.30 10.29 -7.96
N ASP A 62 9.17 9.28 -7.12
CA ASP A 62 8.40 8.08 -7.43
C ASP A 62 6.90 8.32 -7.15
N ILE A 63 6.11 8.37 -8.21
CA ILE A 63 4.64 8.56 -8.13
C ILE A 63 3.92 7.21 -8.07
N SER A 64 4.60 6.10 -8.37
CA SER A 64 4.02 4.76 -8.33
C SER A 64 3.33 4.41 -7.00
N PRO A 65 3.80 4.87 -5.82
CA PRO A 65 3.11 4.60 -4.56
C PRO A 65 1.72 5.23 -4.47
N ILE A 66 1.46 6.36 -5.13
CA ILE A 66 0.14 7.02 -5.12
C ILE A 66 -0.88 6.10 -5.80
N VAL A 67 -0.54 5.60 -6.98
CA VAL A 67 -1.41 4.66 -7.71
C VAL A 67 -1.56 3.35 -6.96
N ALA A 68 -0.47 2.86 -6.35
CA ALA A 68 -0.48 1.65 -5.54
C ALA A 68 -1.43 1.78 -4.32
N ILE A 69 -1.49 2.95 -3.68
CA ILE A 69 -2.44 3.26 -2.59
C ILE A 69 -3.88 3.30 -3.10
N ILE A 70 -4.14 3.88 -4.28
CA ILE A 70 -5.48 3.90 -4.89
C ILE A 70 -5.96 2.47 -5.15
N VAL A 71 -5.09 1.59 -5.66
CA VAL A 71 -5.43 0.17 -5.87
C VAL A 71 -5.76 -0.53 -4.54
N LEU A 72 -4.98 -0.28 -3.47
CA LEU A 72 -5.30 -0.81 -2.14
C LEU A 72 -6.63 -0.31 -1.61
N PHE A 73 -7.01 0.94 -1.88
CA PHE A 73 -8.29 1.50 -1.47
C PHE A 73 -9.47 0.76 -2.12
N PHE A 74 -9.37 0.47 -3.42
CA PHE A 74 -10.37 -0.34 -4.11
C PHE A 74 -10.39 -1.79 -3.62
N ALA A 75 -9.22 -2.39 -3.36
CA ALA A 75 -9.14 -3.74 -2.80
C ALA A 75 -9.81 -3.83 -1.41
N GLU A 76 -9.55 -2.86 -0.53
CA GLU A 76 -10.19 -2.76 0.79
C GLU A 76 -11.72 -2.62 0.65
N SER A 77 -12.17 -1.78 -0.29
CA SER A 77 -13.60 -1.56 -0.56
C SER A 77 -14.29 -2.84 -1.05
N GLY A 78 -13.63 -3.62 -1.91
CA GLY A 78 -14.12 -4.93 -2.36
C GLY A 78 -14.24 -5.93 -1.22
N ILE A 79 -13.24 -5.99 -0.33
CA ILE A 79 -13.29 -6.84 0.87
C ILE A 79 -14.43 -6.41 1.78
N ARG A 80 -14.62 -5.12 2.01
CA ARG A 80 -15.75 -4.59 2.79
C ARG A 80 -17.09 -5.04 2.20
N ALA A 81 -17.26 -4.91 0.89
CA ALA A 81 -18.47 -5.33 0.20
C ALA A 81 -18.75 -6.84 0.36
N LEU A 82 -17.74 -7.68 0.19
CA LEU A 82 -17.89 -9.14 0.25
C LEU A 82 -18.12 -9.67 1.67
N PHE A 83 -17.43 -9.13 2.67
CA PHE A 83 -17.44 -9.71 4.02
C PHE A 83 -18.46 -9.07 4.98
N PHE A 84 -18.93 -7.86 4.69
CA PHE A 84 -19.79 -7.09 5.59
C PHE A 84 -21.13 -6.71 4.96
N ASN A 85 -21.18 -6.42 3.66
CA ASN A 85 -22.43 -6.05 2.98
C ASN A 85 -23.15 -7.26 2.39
N ALA A 86 -22.43 -8.20 1.76
CA ALA A 86 -23.04 -9.38 1.16
C ALA A 86 -23.66 -10.35 2.20
N GLY A 87 -23.12 -10.38 3.42
CA GLY A 87 -23.70 -11.15 4.53
C GLY A 87 -24.88 -10.46 5.25
N ALA A 88 -25.24 -9.23 4.87
CA ALA A 88 -26.39 -8.51 5.43
C ALA A 88 -27.65 -8.60 4.55
N LEU A 89 -27.52 -9.17 3.34
CA LEU A 89 -28.60 -9.33 2.36
C LEU A 89 -29.21 -10.75 2.35
N PHE A 90 -28.72 -11.64 3.20
CA PHE A 90 -29.24 -12.99 3.45
C PHE A 90 -29.36 -13.20 4.95
#